data_AF-A0A9Q9MN43-F1
#
_entry.id   AF-A0A9Q9MN43-F1
#
_cell.length_a   1.000
_cell.length_b   1.000
_cell.length_c   1.000
_cell.angle_alpha   90.00
_cell.angle_beta   90.00
_cell.angle_gamma   90.00
#
_symmetry.space_group_name_H-M   'P 1'
#
loop_
_entity.id
_entity.type
_entity.pdbx_description
1 polymer ?
#
loop_
_entity_poly.entity_id
_entity_poly.type
_entity_poly.pdbx_seq_one_letter_code
_entity_poly.pdbx_strand_id
1 'polypeptide(L)'
;MPNNAVNQVVKAAVGDVPRASHLYDLQRIGHEFAQTIEREPGIRLLMLSTADGRAITEQSSLDVDGRRLAAMANSFLTLGETLARESSLKEADYATISTRAGQLVLIRIRADKPLTLTAVGGSDINAAALLFNARDCAGRLATVLTPPQG
;
A
#
# COMPACT_ATOMS: atom_id res chain seq x y z
N MET A 1 -6.03 -15.29 -37.81
CA MET A 1 -5.48 -14.80 -36.53
C MET A 1 -6.61 -14.15 -35.74
N PRO A 2 -7.19 -14.78 -34.71
CA PRO A 2 -8.26 -14.16 -33.94
C PRO A 2 -7.66 -13.31 -32.82
N ASN A 3 -7.78 -12.00 -32.99
CA ASN A 3 -7.58 -10.98 -31.98
C ASN A 3 -8.98 -10.51 -31.49
N ASN A 4 -9.06 -9.92 -30.30
CA ASN A 4 -10.16 -9.04 -29.85
C ASN A 4 -11.36 -9.53 -28.99
N ALA A 5 -11.36 -10.71 -28.37
CA ALA A 5 -12.33 -10.96 -27.28
C ALA A 5 -11.78 -10.53 -25.90
N VAL A 6 -10.53 -10.87 -25.61
CA VAL A 6 -9.92 -10.65 -24.28
C VAL A 6 -9.69 -9.17 -23.98
N ASN A 7 -9.28 -8.36 -24.96
CA ASN A 7 -9.08 -6.91 -24.80
C ASN A 7 -10.39 -6.13 -24.56
N GLN A 8 -11.54 -6.70 -24.94
CA GLN A 8 -12.83 -6.03 -24.77
C GLN A 8 -13.41 -6.24 -23.37
N VAL A 9 -13.14 -7.41 -22.75
CA VAL A 9 -13.52 -7.70 -21.37
C VAL A 9 -12.72 -6.84 -20.36
N VAL A 10 -11.46 -6.51 -20.66
CA VAL A 10 -10.62 -5.65 -19.80
C VAL A 10 -11.11 -4.19 -19.78
N LYS A 11 -11.70 -3.69 -20.88
CA LYS A 11 -12.26 -2.33 -20.96
C LYS A 11 -13.60 -2.16 -20.26
N ALA A 12 -14.35 -3.23 -20.02
CA ALA A 12 -15.65 -3.14 -19.35
C ALA A 12 -15.55 -3.03 -17.81
N ALA A 13 -14.40 -3.36 -17.21
CA ALA A 13 -14.12 -3.19 -15.78
C ALA A 13 -13.49 -1.81 -15.44
N VAL A 14 -13.75 -0.79 -16.27
CA VAL A 14 -13.25 0.59 -16.16
C VAL A 14 -14.13 1.47 -15.26
N GLY A 15 -15.27 0.96 -14.81
CA GLY A 15 -16.08 1.63 -13.81
C GLY A 15 -15.58 1.31 -12.39
N ASP A 16 -15.23 2.36 -11.65
CA ASP A 16 -15.46 2.47 -10.19
C ASP A 16 -14.24 2.63 -9.26
N VAL A 17 -13.36 3.57 -9.58
CA VAL A 17 -12.41 4.21 -8.63
C VAL A 17 -13.11 5.06 -7.53
N PRO A 18 -14.31 5.66 -7.71
CA PRO A 18 -14.87 6.58 -6.71
C PRO A 18 -15.30 5.95 -5.38
N ARG A 19 -15.62 4.65 -5.27
CA ARG A 19 -16.31 4.14 -4.07
C ARG A 19 -15.44 4.02 -2.81
N ALA A 20 -14.14 3.77 -2.93
CA ALA A 20 -13.29 3.55 -1.75
C ALA A 20 -12.88 4.87 -1.07
N SER A 21 -12.63 5.93 -1.85
CA SER A 21 -12.14 7.22 -1.35
C SER A 21 -13.17 7.97 -0.50
N HIS A 22 -14.47 7.84 -0.79
CA HIS A 22 -15.54 8.50 -0.02
C HIS A 22 -15.73 7.96 1.40
N LEU A 23 -15.15 6.80 1.72
CA LEU A 23 -15.26 6.18 3.05
C LEU A 23 -14.19 6.65 4.04
N TYR A 24 -13.17 7.37 3.56
CA TYR A 24 -12.00 7.73 4.36
C TYR A 24 -11.76 9.24 4.36
N ASP A 25 -11.28 9.77 5.49
CA ASP A 25 -10.82 11.15 5.58
C ASP A 25 -9.47 11.30 4.86
N LEU A 26 -9.54 11.61 3.56
CA LEU A 26 -8.35 11.76 2.72
C LEU A 26 -7.43 12.90 3.16
N GLN A 27 -7.96 13.93 3.83
CA GLN A 27 -7.15 15.04 4.33
C GLN A 27 -6.29 14.59 5.49
N ARG A 28 -6.86 13.85 6.45
CA ARG A 28 -6.08 13.28 7.55
C ARG A 28 -5.07 12.26 7.06
N ILE A 29 -5.44 11.37 6.14
CA ILE A 29 -4.48 10.39 5.57
C ILE A 29 -3.33 11.12 4.85
N GLY A 30 -3.65 12.13 4.05
CA GLY A 30 -2.64 12.95 3.36
C GLY A 30 -1.71 13.67 4.34
N HIS A 31 -2.23 14.14 5.48
CA HIS A 31 -1.40 14.74 6.53
C HIS A 31 -0.40 13.72 7.12
N GLU A 32 -0.83 12.49 7.40
CA GLU A 32 0.06 11.44 7.91
C GLU A 32 1.15 11.05 6.90
N PHE A 33 0.82 11.04 5.61
CA PHE A 33 1.80 10.82 4.53
C PHE A 33 2.80 11.97 4.44
N ALA A 34 2.34 13.21 4.44
CA ALA A 34 3.19 14.39 4.38
C ALA A 34 4.17 14.42 5.57
N GLN A 35 3.68 14.21 6.79
CA GLN A 35 4.53 14.15 7.98
C GLN A 35 5.59 13.04 7.88
N THR A 36 5.25 11.89 7.31
CA THR A 36 6.19 10.76 7.15
C THR A 36 7.30 11.11 6.16
N ILE A 37 6.94 11.74 5.04
CA ILE A 37 7.90 12.16 4.01
C ILE A 37 8.77 13.32 4.49
N GLU A 38 8.22 14.26 5.27
CA GLU A 38 9.01 15.34 5.88
C GLU A 38 10.06 14.81 6.86
N ARG A 39 9.72 13.78 7.65
CA ARG A 39 10.66 13.14 8.58
C ARG A 39 11.74 12.33 7.87
N GLU A 40 11.42 11.76 6.71
CA GLU A 40 12.32 10.91 5.95
C GLU A 40 12.18 11.16 4.43
N PRO A 41 12.93 12.14 3.90
CA PRO A 41 12.86 12.54 2.49
C PRO A 41 13.30 11.45 1.50
N GLY A 42 13.98 10.40 1.95
CA GLY A 42 14.34 9.24 1.11
C GLY A 42 13.13 8.36 0.72
N ILE A 43 11.95 8.58 1.33
CA ILE A 43 10.69 7.95 0.92
C ILE A 43 10.19 8.59 -0.37
N ARG A 44 10.03 7.76 -1.40
CA ARG A 44 9.65 8.18 -2.76
C ARG A 44 8.18 7.93 -3.06
N LEU A 45 7.54 7.00 -2.35
CA LEU A 45 6.11 6.72 -2.45
C LEU A 45 5.56 6.22 -1.12
N LEU A 46 4.39 6.75 -0.75
CA LEU A 46 3.47 6.16 0.21
C LEU A 46 2.11 5.97 -0.49
N MET A 47 1.52 4.80 -0.34
CA MET A 47 0.20 4.50 -0.90
C MET A 47 -0.61 3.67 0.09
N LEU A 48 -1.86 4.08 0.29
CA LEU A 48 -2.85 3.30 1.00
C LEU A 48 -3.77 2.63 -0.02
N SER A 49 -3.96 1.33 0.11
CA SER A 49 -4.86 0.56 -0.74
C SER A 49 -5.72 -0.41 0.07
N THR A 50 -6.86 -0.79 -0.49
CA THR A 50 -7.67 -1.88 0.05
C THR A 50 -7.02 -3.24 -0.23
N ALA A 51 -7.35 -4.25 0.57
CA ALA A 51 -6.87 -5.62 0.36
C ALA A 51 -7.23 -6.23 -1.01
N ASP A 52 -8.28 -5.75 -1.68
CA ASP A 52 -8.68 -6.16 -3.03
C ASP A 52 -7.94 -5.39 -4.14
N GLY A 53 -6.91 -4.60 -3.81
CA GLY A 53 -6.02 -3.97 -4.80
C GLY A 53 -6.50 -2.63 -5.33
N ARG A 54 -7.40 -1.93 -4.65
CA ARG A 54 -7.83 -0.57 -5.04
C ARG A 54 -7.01 0.47 -4.29
N ALA A 55 -6.33 1.36 -5.00
CA ALA A 55 -5.69 2.51 -4.40
C ALA A 55 -6.74 3.45 -3.81
N ILE A 56 -6.53 3.88 -2.56
CA ILE A 56 -7.34 4.88 -1.85
C ILE A 56 -6.73 6.26 -2.06
N THR A 57 -5.43 6.38 -1.78
CA THR A 57 -4.65 7.60 -1.98
C THR A 57 -3.16 7.27 -2.02
N GLU A 58 -2.38 8.14 -2.65
CA GLU A 58 -0.93 8.03 -2.73
C GLU A 58 -0.28 9.41 -2.67
N GLN A 59 0.94 9.45 -2.14
CA GLN A 59 1.87 10.56 -2.29
C GLN A 59 3.14 9.97 -2.89
N SER A 60 3.44 10.36 -4.12
CA SER A 60 4.49 9.74 -4.92
C SER A 60 5.31 10.78 -5.67
N SER A 61 6.61 10.55 -5.72
CA SER A 61 7.57 11.18 -6.63
C SER A 61 8.01 10.23 -7.75
N LEU A 62 7.40 9.04 -7.80
CA LEU A 62 7.63 8.01 -8.81
C LEU A 62 6.52 8.09 -9.87
N ASP A 63 6.90 7.87 -11.13
CA ASP A 63 5.96 7.67 -12.24
C ASP A 63 5.50 6.20 -12.24
N VAL A 64 4.44 5.91 -11.48
CA VAL A 64 3.88 4.56 -11.34
C VAL A 64 2.37 4.57 -11.51
N ASP A 65 1.84 3.50 -12.08
CA ASP A 65 0.39 3.25 -12.06
C ASP A 65 0.00 2.73 -10.67
N GLY A 66 -0.62 3.61 -9.88
CA GLY A 66 -1.01 3.32 -8.51
C GLY A 66 -1.96 2.12 -8.38
N ARG A 67 -2.84 1.89 -9.36
CA ARG A 67 -3.75 0.73 -9.38
C ARG A 67 -2.96 -0.56 -9.59
N ARG A 68 -2.03 -0.56 -10.55
CA ARG A 68 -1.18 -1.72 -10.82
C ARG A 68 -0.30 -2.04 -9.60
N LEU A 69 0.29 -1.02 -8.97
CA LEU A 69 1.12 -1.20 -7.79
C LEU A 69 0.30 -1.72 -6.60
N ALA A 70 -0.89 -1.20 -6.34
CA ALA A 70 -1.79 -1.70 -5.29
C ALA A 70 -2.15 -3.17 -5.48
N ALA A 71 -2.47 -3.59 -6.72
CA ALA A 71 -2.76 -5.00 -7.02
C ALA A 71 -1.53 -5.90 -6.80
N MET A 72 -0.36 -5.46 -7.23
CA MET A 72 0.90 -6.20 -7.03
C MET A 72 1.27 -6.32 -5.55
N ALA A 73 1.16 -5.22 -4.80
CA ALA A 73 1.46 -5.17 -3.36
C ALA A 73 0.57 -6.15 -2.57
N ASN A 74 -0.74 -6.13 -2.81
CA ASN A 74 -1.67 -7.05 -2.15
C ASN A 74 -1.43 -8.50 -2.53
N SER A 75 -1.12 -8.78 -3.80
CA SER A 75 -0.77 -10.14 -4.24
C SER A 75 0.48 -10.65 -3.53
N PHE A 76 1.52 -9.81 -3.43
CA PHE A 76 2.78 -10.16 -2.78
C PHE A 76 2.61 -10.37 -1.27
N LEU A 77 1.88 -9.47 -0.60
CA LEU A 77 1.63 -9.58 0.84
C LEU A 77 0.80 -10.84 1.17
N THR A 78 -0.23 -11.13 0.37
CA THR A 78 -1.03 -12.37 0.49
C THR A 78 -0.17 -13.62 0.32
N LEU A 79 0.77 -13.61 -0.64
CA LEU A 79 1.72 -14.70 -0.81
C LEU A 79 2.66 -14.83 0.39
N GLY A 80 3.16 -13.72 0.92
CA GLY A 80 3.99 -13.70 2.13
C GLY A 80 3.26 -14.23 3.37
N GLU A 81 2.01 -13.83 3.57
CA GLU A 81 1.13 -14.36 4.63
C GLU A 81 0.90 -15.86 4.48
N THR A 82 0.74 -16.34 3.24
CA THR A 82 0.59 -17.78 2.96
C THR A 82 1.86 -18.54 3.27
N LEU A 83 3.02 -18.05 2.82
CA LEU A 83 4.31 -18.65 3.14
C LEU A 83 4.59 -18.70 4.66
N ALA A 84 4.21 -17.64 5.39
CA ALA A 84 4.32 -17.61 6.84
C ALA A 84 3.49 -18.74 7.49
N ARG A 85 2.23 -18.91 7.06
CA ARG A 85 1.35 -20.00 7.55
C ARG A 85 1.92 -21.38 7.27
N GLU A 86 2.38 -21.62 6.04
CA GLU A 86 3.03 -22.89 5.66
C GLU A 86 4.30 -23.17 6.48
N SER A 87 4.97 -22.11 6.94
CA SER A 87 6.15 -22.20 7.81
C SER A 87 5.80 -22.35 9.30
N SER A 88 4.55 -22.66 9.64
CA SER A 88 4.03 -22.73 11.03
C SER A 88 4.17 -21.41 11.82
N LEU A 89 4.29 -20.28 11.12
CA LEU A 89 4.19 -18.94 11.68
C LEU A 89 2.72 -18.48 11.58
N LYS A 90 2.26 -17.62 12.50
CA LYS A 90 0.85 -17.20 12.50
C LYS A 90 0.47 -16.41 11.25
N GLU A 91 1.14 -15.28 11.03
CA GLU A 91 0.88 -14.35 9.92
C GLU A 91 2.09 -13.44 9.72
N ALA A 92 2.21 -12.85 8.52
CA ALA A 92 3.21 -11.84 8.23
C ALA A 92 2.62 -10.45 8.50
N ASP A 93 3.19 -9.69 9.44
CA ASP A 93 2.76 -8.31 9.70
C ASP A 93 3.17 -7.35 8.57
N TYR A 94 4.28 -7.67 7.90
CA TYR A 94 4.79 -6.91 6.77
C TYR A 94 5.65 -7.79 5.85
N ALA A 95 5.90 -7.30 4.64
CA ALA A 95 6.83 -7.88 3.69
C ALA A 95 7.78 -6.81 3.16
N THR A 96 9.03 -7.18 2.87
CA THR A 96 10.04 -6.27 2.33
C THR A 96 10.65 -6.80 1.04
N ILE A 97 10.92 -5.91 0.09
CA ILE A 97 11.65 -6.23 -1.14
C ILE A 97 12.88 -5.32 -1.20
N SER A 98 14.06 -5.94 -1.22
CA SER A 98 15.34 -5.22 -1.31
C SER A 98 15.91 -5.29 -2.71
N THR A 99 16.31 -4.14 -3.23
CA THR A 99 16.99 -4.01 -4.52
C THR A 99 18.25 -3.15 -4.38
N ARG A 100 19.08 -3.09 -5.42
CA ARG A 100 20.24 -2.17 -5.42
C ARG A 100 19.82 -0.70 -5.51
N ALA A 101 18.62 -0.42 -6.03
CA ALA A 101 18.14 0.93 -6.29
C ALA A 101 17.22 1.48 -5.19
N GLY A 102 16.90 0.65 -4.18
CA GLY A 102 15.96 1.02 -3.15
C GLY A 102 15.24 -0.18 -2.54
N GLN A 103 14.26 0.12 -1.71
CA GLN A 103 13.61 -0.82 -0.81
C GLN A 103 12.09 -0.60 -0.89
N LEU A 104 11.32 -1.68 -0.78
CA LEU A 104 9.87 -1.62 -0.63
C LEU A 104 9.48 -2.26 0.70
N VAL A 105 8.50 -1.66 1.37
CA VAL A 105 7.87 -2.18 2.58
C VAL A 105 6.36 -2.20 2.36
N LEU A 106 5.75 -3.36 2.57
CA LEU A 106 4.30 -3.58 2.48
C LEU A 106 3.79 -3.96 3.86
N ILE A 107 2.83 -3.22 4.40
CA ILE A 107 2.31 -3.43 5.76
C ILE A 107 0.80 -3.64 5.70
N ARG A 108 0.33 -4.70 6.36
CA ARG A 108 -1.09 -4.88 6.60
C ARG A 108 -1.56 -3.95 7.72
N ILE A 109 -2.51 -3.09 7.43
CA ILE A 109 -3.22 -2.30 8.44
C ILE A 109 -4.54 -3.01 8.75
N ARG A 110 -4.69 -3.46 10.00
CA ARG A 110 -5.91 -4.08 10.51
C ARG A 110 -6.92 -2.98 10.90
N ALA A 111 -7.80 -2.64 9.98
CA ALA A 111 -9.00 -1.83 10.20
C ALA A 111 -10.26 -2.69 9.94
N ASP A 112 -11.47 -2.12 10.07
CA ASP A 112 -12.74 -2.83 9.80
C ASP A 112 -12.73 -3.58 8.47
N LYS A 113 -12.10 -2.98 7.45
CA LYS A 113 -11.67 -3.65 6.23
C LYS A 113 -10.15 -3.65 6.18
N PRO A 114 -9.48 -4.78 5.92
CA PRO A 114 -8.03 -4.82 5.83
C PRO A 114 -7.51 -3.88 4.73
N LEU A 115 -6.51 -3.09 5.08
CA LEU A 115 -5.83 -2.15 4.19
C LEU A 115 -4.35 -2.50 4.10
N THR A 116 -3.70 -1.98 3.06
CA THR A 116 -2.28 -2.19 2.81
C THR A 116 -1.61 -0.84 2.61
N LEU A 117 -0.60 -0.56 3.44
CA LEU A 117 0.34 0.53 3.22
C LEU A 117 1.52 0.02 2.40
N THR A 118 1.77 0.66 1.27
CA THR A 118 2.97 0.46 0.45
C THR A 118 3.88 1.67 0.65
N ALA A 119 5.13 1.42 1.03
CA ALA A 119 6.18 2.42 1.11
C ALA A 119 7.35 2.03 0.21
N VAL A 120 7.87 2.99 -0.56
CA VAL A 120 9.04 2.80 -1.42
C VAL A 120 10.10 3.83 -1.04
N GLY A 121 11.29 3.35 -0.72
CA GLY A 121 12.48 4.17 -0.47
C GLY A 121 13.48 4.08 -1.63
N GLY A 122 14.19 5.17 -1.89
CA GLY A 122 15.31 5.20 -2.83
C GLY A 122 16.57 4.51 -2.28
N SER A 123 17.69 4.63 -3.01
CA SER A 123 18.99 4.09 -2.57
C SER A 123 19.65 4.90 -1.45
N ASP A 124 19.12 6.08 -1.17
CA ASP A 124 19.55 7.05 -0.16
C ASP A 124 18.98 6.76 1.24
N ILE A 125 17.95 5.91 1.34
CA ILE A 125 17.38 5.44 2.60
C ILE A 125 17.71 3.96 2.82
N ASN A 126 18.12 3.62 4.05
CA ASN A 126 18.37 2.23 4.41
C ASN A 126 17.07 1.50 4.76
N ALA A 127 17.09 0.16 4.68
CA ALA A 127 15.90 -0.66 4.91
C ALA A 127 15.30 -0.51 6.33
N ALA A 128 16.14 -0.29 7.35
CA ALA A 128 15.68 -0.13 8.72
C ALA A 128 14.94 1.20 8.92
N ALA A 129 15.45 2.29 8.35
CA ALA A 129 14.82 3.60 8.35
C ALA A 129 13.48 3.58 7.59
N LEU A 130 13.45 2.95 6.40
CA LEU A 130 12.20 2.80 5.65
C LEU A 130 11.16 2.01 6.44
N LEU A 131 11.54 0.85 6.99
CA LEU A 131 10.64 0.00 7.76
C LEU A 131 10.13 0.72 9.02
N PHE A 132 11.01 1.42 9.75
CA PHE A 132 10.63 2.18 10.93
C PHE A 132 9.58 3.24 10.59
N ASN A 133 9.86 4.11 9.62
CA ASN A 133 8.95 5.18 9.21
C ASN A 133 7.64 4.64 8.63
N ALA A 134 7.68 3.54 7.86
CA ALA A 134 6.48 2.90 7.34
C ALA A 134 5.60 2.32 8.46
N ARG A 135 6.20 1.68 9.48
CA ARG A 135 5.45 1.15 10.64
C ARG A 135 4.85 2.26 11.50
N ASP A 136 5.61 3.32 11.75
CA ASP A 136 5.15 4.51 12.47
C ASP A 136 3.96 5.15 11.72
N CYS A 137 4.06 5.34 10.40
CA CYS A 137 2.97 5.80 9.55
C CYS A 137 1.74 4.87 9.61
N ALA A 138 1.93 3.56 9.47
CA ALA A 138 0.85 2.59 9.58
C ALA A 138 0.11 2.65 10.93
N GLY A 139 0.84 2.85 12.04
CA GLY A 139 0.25 3.02 13.36
C GLY A 139 -0.60 4.29 13.49
N ARG A 140 -0.13 5.42 12.95
CA ARG A 140 -0.90 6.66 12.93
C ARG A 140 -2.14 6.55 12.03
N LEU A 141 -1.99 5.94 10.85
CA LEU A 141 -3.12 5.66 9.96
C LEU A 141 -4.18 4.79 10.63
N ALA A 142 -3.80 3.74 11.36
CA ALA A 142 -4.77 2.90 12.07
C ALA A 142 -5.66 3.72 13.03
N THR A 143 -5.11 4.77 13.63
CA THR A 143 -5.86 5.68 14.51
C THR A 143 -6.84 6.57 13.73
N VAL A 144 -6.43 7.06 12.55
CA VAL A 144 -7.25 7.91 11.67
C VAL A 144 -8.35 7.11 10.96
N LEU A 145 -8.11 5.84 10.67
CA LEU A 145 -8.99 4.96 9.91
C LEU A 145 -10.05 4.28 10.78
N THR A 146 -9.92 4.32 12.11
CA THR A 146 -10.93 3.79 13.04
C THR A 146 -12.04 4.84 13.21
N PRO A 147 -13.34 4.48 13.05
CA PRO A 147 -14.43 5.41 13.33
C PRO A 147 -14.36 5.91 14.79
N PRO A 148 -14.74 7.17 15.09
CA PRO A 148 -14.89 7.61 16.47
C PRO A 148 -15.89 6.67 17.18
N GLN A 149 -15.45 6.04 18.26
CA GLN A 149 -16.34 5.25 19.12
C GLN A 149 -17.33 6.23 19.76
N GLY A 150 -18.60 6.12 19.37
CA GLY A 150 -19.71 6.79 20.04
C GLY A 150 -20.06 6.13 21.36
#